data_AF-A0A835R8J6-F1
#
_entry.id   AF-A0A835R8J6-F1
#
_cell.length_a   1.000
_cell.length_b   1.000
_cell.length_c   1.000
_cell.angle_alpha   90.00
_cell.angle_beta   90.00
_cell.angle_gamma   90.00
#
_symmetry.space_group_name_H-M   'P 1'
#
loop_
_entity.id
_entity.type
_entity.pdbx_description
1 polymer ?
#
loop_
_entity_poly.entity_id
_entity_poly.type
_entity_poly.pdbx_seq_one_letter_code
_entity_poly.pdbx_strand_id
1 'polypeptide(L)'
;MGGLEFPKFVVTNETMEEEENDDINEEMETESEAGSEDIPLSEPSKNAVYNREGLLEKLEDIAWPRDVDWIHKLTVDYDHAEAVDVNDDLTRELGFYNQALNGARNAFDKLQSMGIPFLRPPDFYAEMVKSDTHMLKIKSKLLAQKKRIEEAEERKKARETKKIAKEVQAQKMKEKAKRKKEEIESVKNGGNRGSKVGLQEGRVQNWILGKAAETTYTGLSGGPGWLPVIDRAALKQGCE
;
A
#
# COMPACT_ATOMS: atom_id res chain seq x y z
N MET A 1 33.35 -2.22 8.60
CA MET A 1 32.72 -1.72 7.37
C MET A 1 31.35 -2.37 7.27
N GLY A 2 30.32 -1.73 7.85
CA GLY A 2 28.95 -2.22 7.79
C GLY A 2 28.27 -1.58 6.58
N GLY A 3 28.03 -2.36 5.53
CA GLY A 3 27.28 -1.90 4.37
C GLY A 3 25.83 -1.66 4.78
N LEU A 4 25.35 -0.44 4.57
CA LEU A 4 23.92 -0.14 4.65
C LEU A 4 23.27 -0.70 3.38
N GLU A 5 22.71 -1.91 3.48
CA GLU A 5 21.82 -2.44 2.45
C GLU A 5 20.50 -1.68 2.50
N PHE A 6 20.26 -0.85 1.49
CA PHE A 6 18.97 -0.21 1.28
C PHE A 6 17.98 -1.20 0.67
N PRO A 7 16.72 -1.22 1.12
CA PRO A 7 15.73 -2.19 0.65
C PRO A 7 15.44 -1.99 -0.84
N LYS A 8 15.46 -3.10 -1.60
CA LYS A 8 15.02 -3.13 -3.00
C LYS A 8 13.53 -2.81 -3.08
N PHE A 9 13.21 -1.76 -3.82
CA PHE A 9 11.85 -1.36 -4.16
C PHE A 9 11.24 -2.39 -5.13
N VAL A 10 10.19 -3.09 -4.69
CA VAL A 10 9.43 -4.04 -5.52
C VAL A 10 8.13 -3.35 -5.92
N VAL A 11 7.94 -3.11 -7.21
CA VAL A 11 6.72 -2.52 -7.76
C VAL A 11 5.67 -3.61 -7.94
N THR A 12 4.57 -3.52 -7.19
CA THR A 12 3.35 -4.31 -7.43
C THR A 12 2.38 -3.47 -8.24
N ASN A 13 2.04 -3.94 -9.44
CA ASN A 13 1.08 -3.32 -10.34
C ASN A 13 -0.35 -3.64 -9.85
N GLU A 14 -0.88 -2.85 -8.92
CA GLU A 14 -2.32 -2.79 -8.68
C GLU A 14 -2.80 -1.37 -9.03
N THR A 15 -3.49 -1.28 -10.16
CA THR A 15 -4.18 -0.06 -10.63
C THR A 15 -5.23 0.35 -9.62
N MET A 16 -4.99 1.48 -8.96
CA MET A 16 -5.88 2.09 -7.98
C MET A 16 -6.62 3.23 -8.69
N GLU A 17 -7.93 3.11 -8.83
CA GLU A 17 -8.81 4.15 -9.39
C GLU A 17 -8.71 5.41 -8.51
N GLU A 18 -8.31 6.52 -9.13
CA GLU A 18 -8.20 7.84 -8.48
C GLU A 18 -9.58 8.50 -8.45
N GLU A 19 -10.10 8.76 -7.25
CA GLU A 19 -11.19 9.72 -7.07
C GLU A 19 -10.59 11.12 -6.98
N GLU A 20 -10.78 11.88 -8.06
CA GLU A 20 -10.48 13.30 -8.21
C GLU A 20 -11.36 14.10 -7.22
N ASN A 21 -10.72 14.85 -6.32
CA ASN A 21 -11.40 15.86 -5.49
C ASN A 21 -10.78 17.21 -5.82
N ASP A 22 -11.50 17.96 -6.64
CA ASP A 22 -11.39 19.40 -6.83
C ASP A 22 -11.69 20.13 -5.51
N ASP A 23 -10.71 20.88 -5.00
CA ASP A 23 -10.92 22.18 -4.31
C ASP A 23 -9.59 22.71 -3.74
N ILE A 24 -8.87 23.49 -4.54
CA ILE A 24 -7.92 24.50 -4.04
C ILE A 24 -8.10 25.75 -4.90
N ASN A 25 -9.08 26.57 -4.54
CA ASN A 25 -9.17 27.98 -4.96
C ASN A 25 -8.46 28.83 -3.89
N GLU A 26 -7.15 29.04 -4.04
CA GLU A 26 -6.43 30.09 -3.31
C GLU A 26 -6.22 31.27 -4.27
N GLU A 27 -7.07 32.27 -4.12
CA GLU A 27 -6.96 33.58 -4.76
C GLU A 27 -5.64 34.24 -4.34
N MET A 28 -4.70 34.35 -5.28
CA MET A 28 -3.47 35.11 -5.12
C MET A 28 -3.70 36.52 -5.66
N GLU A 29 -3.92 37.48 -4.75
CA GLU A 29 -3.86 38.90 -5.10
C GLU A 29 -2.38 39.32 -5.26
N THR A 30 -1.99 39.69 -6.48
CA THR A 30 -0.73 40.37 -6.77
C THR A 30 -1.00 41.86 -6.96
N GLU A 31 -0.61 42.67 -5.98
CA GLU A 31 -0.49 44.12 -6.15
C GLU A 31 0.77 44.47 -6.98
N SER A 32 0.55 45.37 -7.94
CA SER A 32 1.50 46.16 -8.75
C SER A 32 2.49 46.97 -7.89
N GLU A 33 3.65 47.50 -8.30
CA GLU A 33 4.14 48.09 -9.55
C GLU A 33 5.59 48.58 -9.24
N ALA A 34 6.54 48.58 -10.19
CA ALA A 34 7.61 49.60 -10.32
C ALA A 34 8.68 49.22 -11.39
N GLY A 35 8.52 49.79 -12.58
CA GLY A 35 9.63 50.36 -13.38
C GLY A 35 10.73 49.45 -13.91
N SER A 36 10.48 48.72 -15.00
CA SER A 36 11.54 48.39 -15.96
C SER A 36 11.60 49.49 -17.02
N GLU A 37 12.64 50.30 -17.00
CA GLU A 37 12.98 51.15 -18.15
C GLU A 37 13.19 50.24 -19.37
N ASP A 38 12.30 50.33 -20.36
CA ASP A 38 12.40 49.58 -21.61
C ASP A 38 13.65 50.04 -22.38
N ILE A 39 14.77 49.35 -22.17
CA ILE A 39 15.95 49.47 -23.02
C ILE A 39 15.54 48.96 -24.41
N PRO A 40 15.61 49.78 -25.49
CA PRO A 40 15.23 49.33 -26.81
C PRO A 40 16.15 48.18 -27.25
N LEU A 41 15.60 46.98 -27.32
CA LEU A 41 16.28 45.81 -27.86
C LEU A 41 16.61 46.09 -29.33
N SER A 42 17.89 46.05 -29.67
CA SER A 42 18.37 46.23 -31.05
C SER A 42 17.73 45.19 -31.97
N GLU A 43 17.34 45.59 -33.19
CA GLU A 43 16.75 44.67 -34.16
C GLU A 43 17.66 43.45 -34.39
N PRO A 44 17.10 42.21 -34.36
CA PRO A 44 17.88 41.01 -34.52
C PRO A 44 18.53 40.96 -35.91
N SER A 45 19.84 40.69 -35.94
CA SER A 45 20.59 40.48 -37.17
C SER A 45 19.97 39.38 -38.05
N LYS A 46 20.09 39.50 -39.37
CA LYS A 46 19.59 38.49 -40.34
C LYS A 46 20.20 37.10 -40.15
N ASN A 47 21.35 37.00 -39.45
CA ASN A 47 22.01 35.75 -39.08
C ASN A 47 21.74 35.32 -37.62
N ALA A 48 20.68 35.85 -36.97
CA ALA A 48 20.36 35.51 -35.58
C ALA A 48 19.88 34.06 -35.38
N VAL A 49 19.41 33.39 -36.44
CA VAL A 49 18.90 32.03 -36.37
C VAL A 49 20.07 31.03 -36.37
N TYR A 50 20.21 30.24 -35.30
CA TYR A 50 21.30 29.26 -35.10
C TYR A 50 22.73 29.84 -35.19
N ASN A 51 22.95 31.04 -34.66
CA ASN A 51 24.30 31.62 -34.57
C ASN A 51 25.16 30.90 -33.51
N ARG A 52 25.91 29.88 -33.95
CA ARG A 52 26.82 29.12 -33.07
C ARG A 52 27.93 29.96 -32.45
N GLU A 53 28.46 30.93 -33.18
CA GLU A 53 29.56 31.78 -32.71
C GLU A 53 29.09 32.68 -31.57
N GLY A 54 27.94 33.33 -31.76
CA GLY A 54 27.33 34.15 -30.71
C GLY A 54 26.93 33.34 -29.47
N LEU A 55 26.49 32.08 -29.63
CA LEU A 55 26.21 31.20 -28.50
C LEU A 55 27.48 30.83 -27.70
N LEU A 56 28.61 30.62 -28.38
CA LEU A 56 29.88 30.33 -27.73
C LEU A 56 30.43 31.57 -27.01
N GLU A 57 30.37 32.74 -27.64
CA GLU A 57 30.75 34.02 -27.02
C GLU A 57 29.94 34.26 -25.73
N LYS A 58 28.62 34.06 -25.78
CA LYS A 58 27.77 34.18 -24.58
C LYS A 58 28.00 33.09 -23.54
N LEU A 59 28.36 31.88 -23.96
CA LEU A 59 28.76 30.85 -23.02
C LEU A 59 30.04 31.25 -22.29
N GLU A 60 31.02 31.84 -22.97
CA GLU A 60 32.26 32.33 -22.35
C GLU A 60 32.00 33.50 -21.39
N ASP A 61 31.09 34.41 -21.74
CA ASP A 61 30.69 35.54 -20.88
C ASP A 61 30.06 35.09 -19.55
N ILE A 62 29.25 34.02 -19.57
CA ILE A 62 28.44 33.55 -18.43
C ILE A 62 29.12 32.40 -17.67
N ALA A 63 30.04 31.69 -18.32
CA ALA A 63 30.68 30.50 -17.73
C ALA A 63 31.48 30.83 -16.47
N TRP A 64 31.41 29.91 -15.51
CA TRP A 64 32.28 29.95 -14.34
C TRP A 64 33.76 29.81 -14.73
N PRO A 65 34.68 30.47 -13.99
CA PRO A 65 36.11 30.25 -14.17
C PRO A 65 36.46 28.76 -14.01
N ARG A 66 37.42 28.28 -14.81
CA ARG A 66 37.80 26.85 -14.80
C ARG A 66 38.47 26.40 -13.50
N ASP A 67 39.06 27.34 -12.76
CA ASP A 67 39.85 27.10 -11.54
C ASP A 67 39.04 27.29 -10.24
N VAL A 68 37.76 26.90 -10.27
CA VAL A 68 36.89 26.99 -9.09
C VAL A 68 36.75 25.62 -8.46
N ASP A 69 36.94 25.52 -7.15
CA ASP A 69 36.73 24.26 -6.42
C ASP A 69 35.30 23.73 -6.61
N TRP A 70 35.18 22.40 -6.62
CA TRP A 70 33.89 21.76 -6.85
C TRP A 70 32.83 22.14 -5.81
N ILE A 71 33.24 22.43 -4.58
CA ILE A 71 32.33 22.82 -3.47
C ILE A 71 31.52 24.08 -3.77
N HIS A 72 32.02 24.98 -4.62
CA HIS A 72 31.29 26.18 -5.02
C HIS A 72 30.30 25.92 -6.15
N LYS A 73 30.54 24.87 -6.95
CA LYS A 73 29.67 24.47 -8.06
C LYS A 73 28.56 23.54 -7.59
N LEU A 74 28.89 22.56 -6.75
CA LEU A 74 28.00 21.48 -6.30
C LEU A 74 27.27 20.74 -7.44
N THR A 75 27.78 20.83 -8.67
CA THR A 75 27.19 20.19 -9.85
C THR A 75 27.78 18.80 -10.06
N VAL A 76 26.94 17.84 -10.44
CA VAL A 76 27.38 16.51 -10.87
C VAL A 76 26.76 16.25 -12.22
N ASP A 77 27.62 16.11 -13.22
CA ASP A 77 27.20 15.78 -14.58
C ASP A 77 27.00 14.26 -14.72
N TYR A 78 25.95 13.87 -15.43
CA TYR A 78 25.60 12.46 -15.66
C TYR A 78 25.41 12.24 -17.15
N ASP A 79 26.41 11.64 -17.80
CA ASP A 79 26.46 11.50 -19.26
C ASP A 79 25.68 10.29 -19.80
N HIS A 80 25.09 9.47 -18.93
CA HIS A 80 24.38 8.26 -19.36
C HIS A 80 22.89 8.53 -19.57
N ALA A 81 22.54 8.96 -20.79
CA ALA A 81 21.14 9.00 -21.21
C ALA A 81 20.68 7.57 -21.54
N GLU A 82 19.91 6.95 -20.64
CA GLU A 82 19.17 5.73 -20.98
C GLU A 82 18.10 6.09 -22.02
N ALA A 83 18.06 5.35 -23.13
CA ALA A 83 17.04 5.53 -24.15
C ALA A 83 15.72 4.95 -23.64
N VAL A 84 14.90 5.79 -23.02
CA VAL A 84 13.57 5.45 -22.51
C VAL A 84 12.50 5.94 -23.49
N ASP A 85 11.42 5.17 -23.64
CA ASP A 85 10.25 5.64 -24.39
C ASP A 85 9.59 6.82 -23.68
N VAL A 86 9.40 7.92 -24.41
CA VAL A 86 8.85 9.17 -23.86
C VAL A 86 7.42 8.97 -23.34
N ASN A 87 6.68 7.99 -23.87
CA ASN A 87 5.29 7.75 -23.50
C ASN A 87 5.12 6.78 -22.33
N ASP A 88 6.18 6.08 -21.92
CA ASP A 88 6.15 5.20 -20.76
C ASP A 88 6.65 5.95 -19.52
N ASP A 89 5.70 6.50 -18.78
CA ASP A 89 5.99 7.33 -17.62
C ASP A 89 6.71 6.56 -16.51
N LEU A 90 6.35 5.29 -16.28
CA LEU A 90 6.94 4.50 -15.19
C LEU A 90 8.42 4.23 -15.42
N THR A 91 8.81 3.89 -16.65
CA THR A 91 10.23 3.67 -16.98
C THR A 91 10.99 4.99 -17.04
N ARG A 92 10.35 6.08 -17.46
CA ARG A 92 10.95 7.41 -17.49
C ARG A 92 11.24 7.94 -16.08
N GLU A 93 10.28 7.83 -15.17
CA GLU A 93 10.45 8.20 -13.76
C GLU A 93 11.53 7.35 -13.08
N LEU A 94 11.63 6.06 -13.42
CA LEU A 94 12.71 5.20 -12.94
C LEU A 94 14.08 5.67 -13.44
N GLY A 95 14.17 6.12 -14.69
CA GLY A 95 15.38 6.72 -15.27
C GLY A 95 15.82 7.98 -14.50
N PHE A 96 14.89 8.91 -14.28
CA PHE A 96 15.15 10.13 -13.49
C PHE A 96 15.58 9.81 -12.05
N TYR A 97 14.91 8.85 -11.42
CA TYR A 97 15.27 8.39 -10.08
C TYR A 97 16.70 7.84 -10.03
N ASN A 98 17.09 6.97 -10.97
CA ASN A 98 18.43 6.38 -11.02
C ASN A 98 19.51 7.44 -11.29
N GLN A 99 19.23 8.38 -12.20
CA GLN A 99 20.12 9.51 -12.47
C GLN A 99 20.36 10.36 -11.21
N ALA A 100 19.29 10.73 -10.50
CA ALA A 100 19.39 11.50 -9.26
C ALA A 100 20.13 10.72 -8.16
N LEU A 101 19.85 9.42 -8.02
CA LEU A 101 20.49 8.56 -7.02
C LEU A 101 22.01 8.43 -7.27
N ASN A 102 22.42 8.23 -8.52
CA ASN A 102 23.83 8.16 -8.89
C ASN A 102 24.54 9.52 -8.72
N GLY A 103 23.87 10.61 -9.11
CA GLY A 103 24.35 11.97 -8.86
C GLY A 103 24.60 12.24 -7.37
N ALA A 104 23.65 11.87 -6.52
CA ALA A 104 23.76 12.01 -5.07
C ALA A 104 24.91 11.17 -4.48
N ARG A 105 25.11 9.93 -4.94
CA ARG A 105 26.24 9.08 -4.52
C ARG A 105 27.59 9.70 -4.89
N ASN A 106 27.74 10.16 -6.12
CA ASN A 106 28.94 10.83 -6.59
C ASN A 106 29.23 12.10 -5.78
N ALA A 107 28.19 12.86 -5.42
CA ALA A 107 28.32 14.03 -4.54
C ALA A 107 28.75 13.64 -3.12
N PHE A 108 28.20 12.56 -2.56
CA PHE A 108 28.58 12.05 -1.23
C PHE A 108 30.05 11.63 -1.17
N ASP A 109 30.55 10.90 -2.18
CA ASP A 109 31.94 10.48 -2.23
C ASP A 109 32.89 11.70 -2.25
N LYS A 110 32.53 12.73 -3.02
CA LYS A 110 33.28 13.99 -3.06
C LYS A 110 33.25 14.72 -1.72
N LEU A 111 32.08 14.89 -1.10
CA LEU A 111 31.93 15.56 0.21
C LEU A 111 32.68 14.81 1.32
N GLN A 112 32.64 13.48 1.29
CA GLN A 112 33.37 12.63 2.24
C GLN A 112 34.88 12.77 2.06
N SER A 113 35.39 12.83 0.83
CA SER A 113 36.82 13.03 0.56
C SER A 113 37.33 14.38 1.06
N MET A 114 36.47 15.40 1.07
CA MET A 114 36.75 16.74 1.59
C MET A 114 36.58 16.84 3.12
N GLY A 115 36.03 15.81 3.78
CA GLY A 115 35.78 15.81 5.22
C GLY A 115 34.62 16.72 5.66
N ILE A 116 33.69 17.06 4.75
CA ILE A 116 32.56 17.95 5.03
C ILE A 116 31.35 17.12 5.52
N PRO A 117 30.76 17.44 6.69
CA PRO A 117 29.55 16.77 7.14
C PRO A 117 28.35 17.15 6.25
N PHE A 118 27.66 16.15 5.70
CA PHE A 118 26.57 16.36 4.75
C PHE A 118 25.21 15.83 5.23
N LEU A 119 25.19 15.00 6.27
CA LEU A 119 23.95 14.48 6.84
C LEU A 119 23.34 15.48 7.82
N ARG A 120 22.04 15.74 7.67
CA ARG A 120 21.28 16.55 8.63
C ARG A 120 21.25 15.83 9.99
N PRO A 121 21.77 16.43 11.08
CA PRO A 121 21.62 15.87 12.42
C PRO A 121 20.15 15.76 12.83
N PRO A 122 19.73 14.71 13.55
CA PRO A 122 18.33 14.52 13.95
C PRO A 122 17.83 15.61 14.90
N ASP A 123 18.74 16.28 15.62
CA ASP A 123 18.44 17.32 16.61
C ASP A 123 18.58 18.75 16.04
N PHE A 124 18.72 18.88 14.72
CA PHE A 124 18.81 20.20 14.06
C PHE A 124 17.44 20.65 13.57
N TYR A 125 16.78 21.49 14.38
CA TYR A 125 15.50 22.12 14.09
C TYR A 125 15.72 23.44 13.34
N ALA A 126 15.49 23.41 12.03
CA ALA A 126 15.47 24.56 11.15
C ALA A 126 14.19 24.53 10.32
N GLU A 127 13.84 25.67 9.72
CA GLU A 127 12.70 25.76 8.81
C GLU A 127 12.90 24.80 7.61
N MET A 128 11.87 24.00 7.35
CA MET A 128 11.84 23.05 6.25
C MET A 128 10.93 23.59 5.15
N VAL A 129 11.18 23.19 3.90
CA VAL A 129 10.39 23.60 2.73
C VAL A 129 8.89 23.31 2.90
N LYS A 130 8.53 22.26 3.63
CA LYS A 130 7.14 21.91 3.97
C LYS A 130 6.93 21.99 5.47
N SER A 131 5.79 22.57 5.88
CA SER A 131 5.41 22.67 7.29
C SER A 131 5.04 21.32 7.90
N ASP A 132 5.19 21.20 9.21
CA ASP A 132 4.82 19.99 9.96
C ASP A 132 3.32 19.68 9.84
N THR A 133 2.47 20.71 9.83
CA THR A 133 1.02 20.55 9.65
C THR A 133 0.68 19.92 8.29
N HIS A 134 1.39 20.30 7.23
CA HIS A 134 1.26 19.69 5.92
C HIS A 134 1.76 18.23 5.91
N MET A 135 2.92 17.96 6.52
CA MET A 135 3.47 16.60 6.60
C MET A 135 2.60 15.64 7.43
N LEU A 136 1.93 16.13 8.47
CA LEU A 136 0.95 15.36 9.25
C LEU A 136 -0.26 14.94 8.39
N LYS A 137 -0.73 15.82 7.50
CA LYS A 137 -1.81 15.49 6.53
C LYS A 137 -1.37 14.42 5.53
N ILE A 138 -0.14 14.48 5.02
CA ILE A 138 0.39 13.44 4.13
C ILE A 138 0.47 12.10 4.88
N LYS A 139 1.02 12.11 6.10
CA LYS A 139 1.15 10.91 6.93
C LYS A 139 -0.20 10.28 7.25
N SER A 140 -1.23 11.07 7.55
CA SER A 140 -2.56 10.55 7.83
C SER A 140 -3.18 9.88 6.61
N LYS A 141 -3.02 10.46 5.40
CA LYS A 141 -3.46 9.84 4.14
C LYS A 141 -2.76 8.49 3.88
N LEU A 142 -1.45 8.42 4.06
CA LEU A 142 -0.67 7.18 3.88
C LEU A 142 -1.12 6.07 4.85
N LEU A 143 -1.36 6.41 6.13
CA LEU A 143 -1.85 5.46 7.11
C LEU A 143 -3.26 4.96 6.79
N ALA A 144 -4.13 5.85 6.30
CA ALA A 144 -5.47 5.49 5.87
C ALA A 144 -5.45 4.53 4.67
N GLN A 145 -4.62 4.82 3.65
CA GLN A 145 -4.43 3.93 2.50
C GLN A 145 -3.89 2.57 2.90
N LYS A 146 -2.86 2.52 3.75
CA LYS A 146 -2.30 1.27 4.26
C LYS A 146 -3.35 0.43 4.97
N LYS A 147 -4.16 1.05 5.84
CA LYS A 147 -5.25 0.37 6.54
C LYS A 147 -6.31 -0.17 5.57
N ARG A 148 -6.66 0.59 4.53
CA ARG A 148 -7.61 0.13 3.48
C ARG A 148 -7.10 -1.11 2.75
N ILE A 149 -5.81 -1.14 2.41
CA ILE A 149 -5.16 -2.29 1.76
C ILE A 149 -5.16 -3.50 2.69
N GLU A 150 -4.73 -3.32 3.94
CA GLU A 150 -4.68 -4.39 4.94
C GLU A 150 -6.06 -5.00 5.19
N GLU A 151 -7.10 -4.18 5.36
CA GLU A 151 -8.48 -4.66 5.51
C GLU A 151 -8.98 -5.41 4.27
N ALA A 152 -8.57 -4.99 3.07
CA ALA A 152 -8.94 -5.67 1.83
C ALA A 152 -8.23 -7.04 1.71
N GLU A 153 -6.95 -7.12 2.07
CA GLU A 153 -6.19 -8.37 2.14
C GLU A 153 -6.76 -9.32 3.20
N GLU A 154 -7.07 -8.83 4.39
CA GLU A 154 -7.71 -9.62 5.45
C GLU A 154 -9.06 -10.16 4.99
N ARG A 155 -9.86 -9.35 4.29
CA ARG A 155 -11.11 -9.81 3.69
C ARG A 155 -10.90 -10.89 2.63
N LYS A 156 -9.87 -10.78 1.78
CA LYS A 156 -9.49 -11.83 0.80
C LYS A 156 -9.09 -13.12 1.53
N LYS A 157 -8.18 -13.05 2.50
CA LYS A 157 -7.71 -14.17 3.34
C LYS A 157 -8.88 -14.83 4.10
N ALA A 158 -9.80 -14.04 4.67
CA ALA A 158 -10.98 -14.56 5.37
C ALA A 158 -11.95 -15.30 4.43
N ARG A 159 -12.04 -14.92 3.15
CA ARG A 159 -12.84 -15.64 2.15
C ARG A 159 -12.17 -16.95 1.74
N GLU A 160 -10.87 -16.96 1.55
CA GLU A 160 -10.09 -18.15 1.20
C GLU A 160 -10.10 -19.19 2.31
N THR A 161 -9.83 -18.77 3.55
CA THR A 161 -9.91 -19.65 4.73
C THR A 161 -11.29 -20.29 4.88
N LYS A 162 -12.37 -19.54 4.65
CA LYS A 162 -13.75 -20.08 4.65
C LYS A 162 -13.97 -21.12 3.54
N LYS A 163 -13.41 -20.92 2.33
CA LYS A 163 -13.49 -21.89 1.23
C LYS A 163 -12.75 -23.19 1.58
N ILE A 164 -11.51 -23.07 2.06
CA ILE A 164 -10.68 -24.20 2.48
C ILE A 164 -11.34 -24.96 3.62
N ALA A 165 -11.88 -24.27 4.63
CA ALA A 165 -12.57 -24.90 5.75
C ALA A 165 -13.77 -25.76 5.30
N LYS A 166 -14.56 -25.25 4.34
CA LYS A 166 -15.68 -26.01 3.75
C LYS A 166 -15.20 -27.25 3.01
N GLU A 167 -14.13 -27.13 2.23
CA GLU A 167 -13.57 -28.26 1.48
C GLU A 167 -12.98 -29.33 2.41
N VAL A 168 -12.23 -28.92 3.44
CA VAL A 168 -11.70 -29.81 4.48
C VAL A 168 -12.84 -30.54 5.21
N GLN A 169 -13.93 -29.84 5.53
CA GLN A 169 -15.10 -30.46 6.15
C GLN A 169 -15.75 -31.49 5.22
N ALA A 170 -15.91 -31.16 3.93
CA ALA A 170 -16.45 -32.08 2.93
C ALA A 170 -15.56 -33.32 2.74
N GLN A 171 -14.24 -33.15 2.68
CA GLN A 171 -13.27 -34.25 2.60
C GLN A 171 -13.35 -35.16 3.83
N LYS A 172 -13.37 -34.59 5.05
CA LYS A 172 -13.53 -35.36 6.30
C LYS A 172 -14.83 -36.17 6.31
N MET A 173 -15.93 -35.62 5.80
CA MET A 173 -17.20 -36.36 5.70
C MET A 173 -17.14 -37.50 4.68
N LYS A 174 -16.49 -37.28 3.53
CA LYS A 174 -16.24 -38.34 2.53
C LYS A 174 -15.38 -39.46 3.10
N GLU A 175 -14.31 -39.13 3.81
CA GLU A 175 -13.42 -40.10 4.46
C GLU A 175 -14.14 -40.91 5.53
N LYS A 176 -14.94 -40.26 6.39
CA LYS A 176 -15.78 -40.96 7.38
C LYS A 176 -16.79 -41.90 6.72
N ALA A 177 -17.42 -41.48 5.62
CA ALA A 177 -18.35 -42.35 4.89
C ALA A 177 -17.64 -43.55 4.26
N LYS A 178 -16.45 -43.34 3.69
CA LYS A 178 -15.60 -44.40 3.15
C LYS A 178 -15.20 -45.41 4.23
N ARG A 179 -14.69 -44.92 5.37
CA ARG A 179 -14.32 -45.77 6.51
C ARG A 179 -15.49 -46.60 7.04
N LYS A 180 -16.69 -46.01 7.17
CA LYS A 180 -17.89 -46.76 7.57
C LYS A 180 -18.26 -47.85 6.56
N LYS A 181 -18.11 -47.58 5.26
CA LYS A 181 -18.37 -48.56 4.21
C LYS A 181 -17.38 -49.73 4.26
N GLU A 182 -16.08 -49.43 4.42
CA GLU A 182 -15.02 -50.43 4.59
C GLU A 182 -15.25 -51.29 5.86
N GLU A 183 -15.68 -50.67 6.96
CA GLU A 183 -16.00 -51.37 8.21
C GLU A 183 -17.19 -52.33 8.04
N ILE A 184 -18.29 -51.89 7.40
CA ILE A 184 -19.44 -52.75 7.08
C ILE A 184 -19.03 -53.93 6.18
N GLU A 185 -18.18 -53.68 5.18
CA GLU A 185 -17.69 -54.72 4.27
C GLU A 185 -16.80 -55.74 5.02
N SER A 186 -15.95 -55.28 5.93
CA SER A 186 -15.12 -56.16 6.76
C SER A 186 -15.95 -57.04 7.70
N VAL A 187 -17.02 -56.49 8.30
CA VAL A 187 -17.96 -57.25 9.15
C VAL A 187 -18.77 -58.24 8.32
N LYS A 188 -19.22 -57.88 7.11
CA LYS A 188 -19.92 -58.80 6.21
C LYS A 188 -19.03 -59.96 5.76
N ASN A 189 -17.75 -59.69 5.47
CA ASN A 189 -16.76 -60.71 5.11
C ASN A 189 -16.30 -61.56 6.31
N GLY A 190 -16.37 -61.03 7.54
CA GLY A 190 -16.15 -61.76 8.79
C GLY A 190 -17.34 -62.62 9.21
N GLY A 191 -18.57 -62.13 9.02
CA GLY A 191 -19.82 -62.85 9.28
C GLY A 191 -20.02 -64.07 8.39
N ASN A 192 -19.40 -64.09 7.19
CA ASN A 192 -19.39 -65.27 6.33
C ASN A 192 -18.45 -66.40 6.80
N ARG A 193 -17.69 -66.20 7.88
CA ARG A 193 -16.78 -67.21 8.48
C ARG A 193 -17.16 -67.64 9.91
N GLY A 194 -18.29 -67.18 10.46
CA GLY A 194 -18.73 -67.50 11.82
C GLY A 194 -20.23 -67.81 11.94
N SER A 195 -20.53 -69.11 11.95
CA SER A 195 -21.61 -69.79 12.69
C SER A 195 -23.09 -69.37 12.51
N LYS A 196 -23.84 -70.35 11.98
CA LYS A 196 -25.12 -70.79 12.57
C LYS A 196 -25.08 -70.71 14.10
N VAL A 197 -25.68 -69.69 14.72
CA VAL A 197 -26.28 -69.78 16.05
C VAL A 197 -27.54 -68.93 16.03
N GLY A 198 -28.69 -69.57 16.20
CA GLY A 198 -30.00 -68.93 16.12
C GLY A 198 -30.26 -67.95 17.27
N LEU A 199 -31.03 -66.90 16.97
CA LEU A 199 -31.67 -66.07 17.99
C LEU A 199 -33.12 -65.80 17.54
N GLN A 200 -34.05 -66.08 18.45
CA GLN A 200 -35.47 -66.30 18.22
C GLN A 200 -36.26 -65.04 17.84
N GLU A 201 -37.29 -65.23 17.02
CA GLU A 201 -38.36 -64.26 16.75
C GLU A 201 -39.18 -63.98 18.02
N GLY A 202 -39.47 -62.71 18.30
CA GLY A 202 -40.37 -62.36 19.40
C GLY A 202 -40.48 -60.89 19.77
N ARG A 203 -40.95 -60.03 18.84
CA ARG A 203 -41.86 -58.88 19.07
C ARG A 203 -41.77 -57.87 17.91
N VAL A 204 -42.71 -57.97 16.99
CA VAL A 204 -43.18 -56.80 16.23
C VAL A 204 -44.66 -56.66 16.56
N GLN A 205 -44.94 -55.81 17.54
CA GLN A 205 -46.24 -55.16 17.75
C GLN A 205 -46.04 -54.16 18.89
N ASN A 206 -45.87 -52.89 18.52
CA ASN A 206 -46.54 -51.71 19.08
C ASN A 206 -45.66 -50.45 18.91
N TRP A 207 -45.73 -49.83 17.73
CA TRP A 207 -45.38 -48.41 17.57
C TRP A 207 -46.08 -47.76 16.37
N ILE A 208 -47.35 -48.14 16.14
CA ILE A 208 -48.26 -47.37 15.29
C ILE A 208 -49.57 -47.25 16.08
N LEU A 209 -49.98 -45.99 16.29
CA LEU A 209 -51.15 -45.49 17.01
C LEU A 209 -51.07 -45.37 18.55
N GLY A 210 -50.86 -44.13 19.00
CA GLY A 210 -51.44 -43.69 20.27
C GLY A 210 -50.63 -42.66 21.06
N LYS A 211 -50.58 -41.40 20.61
CA LYS A 211 -51.16 -40.28 21.37
C LYS A 211 -51.02 -38.97 20.61
N ALA A 212 -52.15 -38.54 20.06
CA ALA A 212 -52.44 -37.14 19.85
C ALA A 212 -52.45 -36.42 21.22
N ALA A 213 -51.78 -35.29 21.29
CA ALA A 213 -52.03 -34.25 22.27
C ALA A 213 -51.80 -32.91 21.57
N GLU A 214 -52.86 -32.40 20.95
CA GLU A 214 -53.00 -30.99 20.67
C GLU A 214 -52.96 -30.23 21.99
N THR A 215 -52.02 -29.30 22.13
CA THR A 215 -52.26 -28.09 22.91
C THR A 215 -51.78 -26.91 22.08
N THR A 216 -52.74 -26.06 21.79
CA THR A 216 -52.69 -24.79 21.08
C THR A 216 -51.68 -23.83 21.69
N TYR A 217 -50.82 -23.22 20.87
CA TYR A 217 -50.39 -21.85 21.14
C TYR A 217 -50.33 -21.06 19.84
N THR A 218 -51.26 -20.13 19.75
CA THR A 218 -51.46 -19.15 18.69
C THR A 218 -50.24 -18.25 18.54
N GLY A 219 -49.82 -18.01 17.29
CA GLY A 219 -49.01 -16.84 16.97
C GLY A 219 -49.85 -15.57 17.03
N LEU A 220 -49.22 -14.43 17.33
CA LEU A 220 -49.43 -13.13 16.68
C LEU A 220 -48.49 -12.05 17.27
N SER A 221 -47.85 -11.32 16.35
CA SER A 221 -47.50 -9.88 16.38
C SER A 221 -46.45 -9.33 17.36
N GLY A 222 -45.42 -8.69 16.76
CA GLY A 222 -44.85 -7.42 17.24
C GLY A 222 -43.37 -7.44 17.69
N GLY A 223 -42.44 -6.93 16.86
CA GLY A 223 -41.11 -6.47 17.33
C GLY A 223 -41.18 -5.06 17.95
N PRO A 224 -40.09 -4.28 18.01
CA PRO A 224 -38.71 -4.58 18.42
C PRO A 224 -38.32 -3.81 19.71
N GLY A 225 -37.51 -4.39 20.60
CA GLY A 225 -37.16 -3.78 21.89
C GLY A 225 -35.70 -3.98 22.29
N TRP A 226 -34.85 -3.07 21.79
CA TRP A 226 -33.69 -2.47 22.45
C TRP A 226 -32.87 -3.33 23.44
N LEU A 227 -31.66 -3.69 23.00
CA LEU A 227 -30.56 -4.02 23.91
C LEU A 227 -30.26 -2.79 24.81
N PRO A 228 -30.14 -2.95 26.14
CA PRO A 228 -29.54 -1.92 26.95
C PRO A 228 -28.02 -1.95 26.76
N VAL A 229 -27.53 -0.81 26.25
CA VAL A 229 -26.15 -0.34 26.29
C VAL A 229 -25.65 -0.37 27.74
N ILE A 230 -24.55 -1.07 28.00
CA ILE A 230 -23.78 -0.91 29.23
C ILE A 230 -22.78 0.21 28.97
N ASP A 231 -23.17 1.44 29.32
CA ASP A 231 -22.24 2.53 29.54
C ASP A 231 -21.60 2.35 30.91
N ARG A 232 -20.27 2.19 30.94
CA ARG A 232 -19.46 2.32 32.16
C ARG A 232 -18.37 3.35 31.90
N ALA A 233 -18.76 4.62 31.95
CA ALA A 233 -17.88 5.76 32.11
C ALA A 233 -18.25 6.51 33.39
N ALA A 234 -17.42 6.36 34.43
CA ALA A 234 -17.10 7.38 35.44
C ALA A 234 -16.38 6.73 36.63
N LEU A 235 -15.05 6.72 36.60
CA LEU A 235 -14.27 6.86 37.83
C LEU A 235 -13.01 7.67 37.51
N LYS A 236 -13.13 8.98 37.69
CA LYS A 236 -12.04 9.95 37.71
C LYS A 236 -12.14 10.70 39.05
N GLN A 237 -11.47 10.15 40.06
CA GLN A 237 -10.96 10.81 41.28
C GLN A 237 -9.72 9.96 41.64
N GLY A 238 -8.49 10.44 41.48
CA GLY A 238 -7.86 11.44 42.33
C GLY A 238 -7.00 10.72 43.37
N CYS A 239 -5.72 10.50 43.06
CA CYS A 239 -4.65 10.17 44.00
C CYS A 239 -3.30 10.58 43.37
N GLU A 240 -2.64 11.50 44.08
CA GLU A 240 -1.22 11.90 44.14
C GLU A 240 -0.31 11.78 42.90
#